data_AF-A0A935SX15-F1
#
_entry.id   AF-A0A935SX15-F1
#
_cell.length_a   1.000
_cell.length_b   1.000
_cell.length_c   1.000
_cell.angle_alpha   90.00
_cell.angle_beta   90.00
_cell.angle_gamma   90.00
#
_symmetry.space_group_name_H-M   'P 1'
#
loop_
_entity.id
_entity.type
_entity.pdbx_description
1 polymer ?
#
loop_
_entity_poly.entity_id
_entity_poly.type
_entity_poly.pdbx_seq_one_letter_code
_entity_poly.pdbx_strand_id
1 'polypeptide(L)'
;MPQKILPNPAWFPLSLLERVSWYANFDAKAQFEGLLYGLSQENLDQIADDGDMMQFLGSSFPLLDAYEKAWTAFRNGIMTLPVGSPIFAIPDVPALGTLPTVVPTGIFQRIIEYRDIVRASLLYTPEVGQAWGIEPVAAQPISPSEVKPTIKPFEAEHNYHFSLVVSGRGDAVMWDVYVLRKGGNWTKHGSYQGKSADITITPTTAGDAEQIQVYVQLRKANEDYGQPSDPVYVTVNP
;
A
#
# COMPACT_ATOMS: atom_id res chain seq x y z
N MET A 1 20.14 -26.64 5.61
CA MET A 1 19.94 -25.17 5.72
C MET A 1 18.88 -24.94 6.77
N PRO A 2 19.09 -24.02 7.74
CA PRO A 2 18.07 -23.73 8.75
C PRO A 2 16.79 -23.20 8.07
N GLN A 3 15.63 -23.64 8.55
CA GLN A 3 14.35 -23.21 8.01
C GLN A 3 14.14 -21.73 8.32
N LYS A 4 13.78 -20.94 7.30
CA LYS A 4 13.43 -19.53 7.46
C LYS A 4 12.10 -19.43 8.19
N ILE A 5 12.08 -18.81 9.36
CA ILE A 5 10.86 -18.52 10.11
C ILE A 5 10.42 -17.09 9.74
N LEU A 6 9.19 -16.96 9.26
CA LEU A 6 8.56 -15.68 8.97
C LEU A 6 7.17 -15.65 9.62
N PRO A 7 6.77 -14.52 10.23
CA PRO A 7 5.42 -14.36 10.73
C PRO A 7 4.39 -14.32 9.58
N ASN A 8 3.13 -14.61 9.90
CA ASN A 8 2.06 -14.63 8.91
C ASN A 8 1.76 -13.20 8.41
N PRO A 9 1.74 -12.97 7.07
CA PRO A 9 1.46 -11.65 6.51
C PRO A 9 0.07 -11.11 6.80
N ALA A 10 -0.86 -11.93 7.31
CA ALA A 10 -2.18 -11.49 7.74
C ALA A 10 -2.15 -10.52 8.93
N TRP A 11 -1.10 -10.56 9.76
CA TRP A 11 -0.97 -9.68 10.94
C TRP A 11 0.41 -9.01 11.03
N PHE A 12 1.40 -9.48 10.28
CA PHE A 12 2.75 -8.93 10.32
C PHE A 12 3.17 -8.33 8.97
N PRO A 13 3.71 -7.10 8.93
CA PRO A 13 4.06 -6.44 7.69
C PRO A 13 5.22 -7.10 6.92
N LEU A 14 5.24 -6.88 5.61
CA LEU A 14 6.23 -7.46 4.70
C LEU A 14 7.45 -6.57 4.49
N SER A 15 7.26 -5.24 4.43
CA SER A 15 8.37 -4.31 4.23
C SER A 15 9.11 -4.02 5.53
N LEU A 16 10.40 -3.69 5.44
CA LEU A 16 11.19 -3.33 6.63
C LEU A 16 10.62 -2.10 7.33
N LEU A 17 10.26 -1.06 6.59
CA LEU A 17 9.78 0.20 7.18
C LEU A 17 8.44 0.04 7.91
N GLU A 18 7.52 -0.76 7.36
CA GLU A 18 6.28 -1.08 8.07
C GLU A 18 6.55 -1.93 9.31
N ARG A 19 7.51 -2.86 9.26
CA ARG A 19 7.93 -3.64 10.44
C ARG A 19 8.50 -2.75 11.53
N VAL A 20 9.27 -1.73 11.18
CA VAL A 20 9.82 -0.75 12.14
C VAL A 20 8.69 -0.08 12.92
N SER A 21 7.69 0.46 12.23
CA SER A 21 6.51 1.07 12.86
C SER A 21 5.72 0.06 13.68
N TRP A 22 5.59 -1.17 13.19
CA TRP A 22 4.90 -2.25 13.88
C TRP A 22 5.61 -2.62 15.20
N TYR A 23 6.93 -2.77 15.20
CA TYR A 23 7.71 -3.07 16.41
C TYR A 23 7.61 -1.94 17.43
N ALA A 24 7.63 -0.68 16.99
CA ALA A 24 7.43 0.45 17.90
C ALA A 24 6.07 0.39 18.61
N ASN A 25 5.00 0.06 17.87
CA ASN A 25 3.67 -0.11 18.48
C ASN A 25 3.64 -1.32 19.43
N PHE A 26 4.16 -2.46 18.99
CA PHE A 26 4.16 -3.69 19.77
C PHE A 26 4.94 -3.52 21.08
N ASP A 27 6.14 -2.94 21.02
CA ASP A 27 6.96 -2.62 22.19
C ASP A 27 6.22 -1.68 23.14
N ALA A 28 5.69 -0.55 22.65
CA ALA A 28 4.94 0.39 23.48
C ALA A 28 3.76 -0.27 24.22
N LYS A 29 3.05 -1.21 23.57
CA LYS A 29 1.96 -1.97 24.19
C LYS A 29 2.47 -3.01 25.19
N ALA A 30 3.53 -3.73 24.84
CA ALA A 30 4.18 -4.69 25.72
C ALA A 30 4.67 -4.02 27.01
N GLN A 31 5.36 -2.87 26.92
CA GLN A 31 5.83 -2.13 28.10
C GLN A 31 4.68 -1.60 28.95
N PHE A 32 3.57 -1.19 28.33
CA PHE A 32 2.44 -0.61 29.06
C PHE A 32 1.63 -1.66 29.82
N GLU A 33 1.34 -2.81 29.19
CA GLU A 33 0.37 -3.77 29.71
C GLU A 33 0.78 -5.24 29.55
N GLY A 34 1.97 -5.55 29.06
CA GLY A 34 2.37 -6.92 28.73
C GLY A 34 2.41 -7.90 29.90
N LEU A 35 2.74 -7.44 31.11
CA LEU A 35 2.67 -8.29 32.31
C LEU A 35 1.22 -8.77 32.59
N LEU A 36 0.20 -7.98 32.24
CA LEU A 36 -1.21 -8.37 32.40
C LEU A 36 -1.59 -9.52 31.45
N TYR A 37 -0.87 -9.67 30.33
CA TYR A 37 -1.09 -10.70 29.32
C TYR A 37 -0.09 -11.86 29.42
N GLY A 38 0.65 -11.97 30.53
CA GLY A 38 1.49 -13.12 30.84
C GLY A 38 2.92 -13.06 30.30
N LEU A 39 3.34 -11.93 29.72
CA LEU A 39 4.76 -11.71 29.43
C LEU A 39 5.54 -11.54 30.75
N SER A 40 6.77 -12.04 30.79
CA SER A 40 7.70 -11.78 31.89
C SER A 40 8.47 -10.48 31.67
N GLN A 41 9.12 -9.96 32.71
CA GLN A 41 10.01 -8.79 32.55
C GLN A 41 11.12 -9.06 31.53
N GLU A 42 11.69 -10.27 31.51
CA GLU A 42 12.69 -10.67 30.52
C GLU A 42 12.12 -10.62 29.09
N ASN A 43 10.85 -10.97 28.89
CA ASN A 43 10.22 -10.80 27.59
C ASN A 43 10.10 -9.32 27.21
N LEU A 44 9.71 -8.46 28.15
CA LEU A 44 9.60 -7.03 27.90
C LEU A 44 10.94 -6.40 27.54
N ASP A 45 12.00 -6.74 28.26
CA ASP A 45 13.35 -6.24 27.98
C ASP A 45 13.82 -6.71 26.58
N GLN A 46 13.59 -7.99 26.24
CA GLN A 46 13.94 -8.52 24.92
C GLN A 46 13.11 -7.93 23.78
N ILE A 47 11.84 -7.60 24.02
CA ILE A 47 10.97 -6.91 23.04
C ILE A 47 11.51 -5.49 22.77
N ALA A 48 11.93 -4.78 23.81
CA ALA A 48 12.52 -3.45 23.68
C ALA A 48 13.82 -3.51 22.86
N ASP A 49 14.74 -4.42 23.20
CA ASP A 49 15.99 -4.59 22.45
C ASP A 49 15.73 -4.99 20.98
N ASP A 50 14.75 -5.87 20.72
CA ASP A 50 14.36 -6.26 19.36
C ASP A 50 13.77 -5.07 18.59
N GLY A 51 12.97 -4.24 19.26
CA GLY A 51 12.43 -2.98 18.74
C GLY A 51 13.52 -2.01 18.34
N ASP A 52 14.48 -1.75 19.22
CA ASP A 52 15.62 -0.86 18.97
C ASP A 52 16.49 -1.34 17.80
N MET A 53 16.77 -2.65 17.73
CA MET A 53 17.48 -3.23 16.60
C MET A 53 16.71 -3.02 15.29
N MET A 54 15.39 -3.22 15.28
CA MET A 54 14.57 -2.98 14.11
C MET A 54 14.59 -1.50 13.67
N GLN A 55 14.53 -0.56 14.62
CA GLN A 55 14.68 0.88 14.35
C GLN A 55 16.03 1.23 13.73
N PHE A 56 17.11 0.67 14.29
CA PHE A 56 18.46 0.86 13.76
C PHE A 56 18.58 0.33 12.32
N LEU A 57 18.06 -0.86 12.04
CA LEU A 57 18.05 -1.40 10.67
C LEU A 57 17.21 -0.53 9.73
N GLY A 58 16.01 -0.14 10.18
CA GLY A 58 15.07 0.70 9.41
C GLY A 58 15.65 2.05 8.98
N SER A 59 16.45 2.67 9.84
CA SER A 59 17.13 3.94 9.56
C SER A 59 18.46 3.75 8.80
N SER A 60 19.20 2.67 9.04
CA SER A 60 20.50 2.42 8.42
C SER A 60 20.41 2.00 6.95
N PHE A 61 19.47 1.11 6.59
CA PHE A 61 19.39 0.58 5.23
C PHE A 61 19.17 1.65 4.14
N PRO A 62 18.25 2.62 4.31
CA PRO A 62 18.08 3.69 3.33
C PRO A 62 19.35 4.54 3.14
N LEU A 63 20.10 4.78 4.22
CA LEU A 63 21.36 5.54 4.16
C LEU A 63 22.44 4.77 3.38
N LEU A 64 22.54 3.47 3.61
CA LEU A 64 23.49 2.61 2.91
C LEU A 64 23.14 2.47 1.42
N ASP A 65 21.85 2.32 1.08
CA ASP A 65 21.38 2.28 -0.30
C ASP A 65 21.66 3.62 -1.04
N ALA A 66 21.42 4.75 -0.38
CA ALA A 66 21.76 6.07 -0.92
C ALA A 66 23.27 6.22 -1.16
N TYR A 67 24.08 5.74 -0.22
CA TYR A 67 25.55 5.76 -0.32
C TYR A 67 26.07 4.90 -1.47
N GLU A 68 25.53 3.69 -1.65
CA GLU A 68 25.86 2.82 -2.78
C GLU A 68 25.52 3.48 -4.14
N LYS A 69 24.35 4.10 -4.24
CA LYS A 69 23.93 4.85 -5.43
C LYS A 69 24.85 6.03 -5.72
N ALA A 70 25.26 6.75 -4.68
CA ALA A 70 26.20 7.87 -4.80
C ALA A 70 27.56 7.39 -5.33
N TRP A 71 28.08 6.26 -4.85
CA TRP A 71 29.32 5.66 -5.39
C TRP A 71 29.19 5.22 -6.83
N THR A 72 28.04 4.64 -7.20
CA THR A 72 27.76 4.27 -8.58
C THR A 72 27.76 5.49 -9.50
N ALA A 73 27.12 6.59 -9.08
CA ALA A 73 27.11 7.85 -9.81
C ALA A 73 28.50 8.46 -9.94
N PHE A 74 29.27 8.51 -8.85
CA PHE A 74 30.65 9.00 -8.84
C PHE A 74 31.55 8.22 -9.80
N ARG A 75 31.51 6.88 -9.72
CA ARG A 75 32.29 5.99 -10.62
C ARG A 75 31.92 6.23 -12.08
N ASN A 76 30.62 6.23 -12.40
CA ASN A 76 30.16 6.44 -13.78
C ASN A 76 30.57 7.84 -14.27
N GLY A 77 30.50 8.86 -13.41
CA GLY A 77 30.96 10.20 -13.71
C GLY A 77 32.42 10.26 -14.18
N ILE A 78 33.32 9.59 -13.44
CA ILE A 78 34.75 9.55 -13.79
C ILE A 78 34.98 8.74 -15.08
N MET A 79 34.28 7.62 -15.25
CA MET A 79 34.58 6.66 -16.31
C MET A 79 33.90 6.96 -17.64
N THR A 80 32.73 7.60 -17.64
CA THR A 80 31.86 7.67 -18.83
C THR A 80 31.49 9.09 -19.27
N LEU A 81 31.73 10.13 -18.46
CA LEU A 81 31.39 11.49 -18.88
C LEU A 81 32.42 12.08 -19.85
N PRO A 82 32.00 12.98 -20.77
CA PRO A 82 32.91 13.68 -21.66
C PRO A 82 33.98 14.47 -20.90
N VAL A 83 35.17 14.58 -21.49
CA VAL A 83 36.26 15.42 -20.98
C VAL A 83 35.77 16.85 -20.78
N GLY A 84 36.06 17.43 -19.61
CA GLY A 84 35.61 18.78 -19.21
C GLY A 84 34.25 18.80 -18.50
N SER A 85 33.60 17.65 -18.32
CA SER A 85 32.38 17.55 -17.51
C SER A 85 32.69 17.78 -16.02
N PRO A 86 31.77 18.38 -15.24
CA PRO A 86 31.94 18.54 -13.80
C PRO A 86 32.19 17.20 -13.11
N ILE A 87 33.17 17.15 -12.21
CA ILE A 87 33.47 15.96 -11.41
C ILE A 87 32.48 15.91 -10.24
N PHE A 88 31.82 14.77 -10.05
CA PHE A 88 30.99 14.56 -8.86
C PHE A 88 31.86 14.53 -7.60
N ALA A 89 31.33 15.03 -6.49
CA ALA A 89 31.99 14.89 -5.20
C ALA A 89 32.13 13.40 -4.81
N ILE A 90 33.20 13.07 -4.09
CA ILE A 90 33.35 11.76 -3.46
C ILE A 90 32.20 11.62 -2.44
N PRO A 91 31.43 10.52 -2.47
CA PRO A 91 30.38 10.30 -1.48
C PRO A 91 30.94 10.18 -0.06
N ASP A 92 30.34 10.88 0.89
CA ASP A 92 30.67 10.77 2.30
C ASP A 92 30.06 9.51 2.92
N VAL A 93 30.82 8.86 3.81
CA VAL A 93 30.33 7.70 4.57
C VAL A 93 29.16 8.15 5.46
N PRO A 94 27.97 7.53 5.35
CA PRO A 94 26.83 7.92 6.17
C PRO A 94 27.08 7.60 7.66
N ALA A 95 26.68 8.51 8.55
CA ALA A 95 26.63 8.24 9.97
C ALA A 95 25.38 7.38 10.29
N LEU A 96 25.60 6.13 10.72
CA LEU A 96 24.51 5.18 11.01
C LEU A 96 23.93 5.31 12.42
N GLY A 97 24.46 6.23 13.24
CA GLY A 97 24.09 6.35 14.65
C GLY A 97 24.77 5.31 15.54
N THR A 98 24.27 5.16 16.76
CA THR A 98 24.79 4.21 17.74
C THR A 98 24.13 2.86 17.53
N LEU A 99 24.95 1.79 17.49
CA LEU A 99 24.43 0.43 17.44
C LEU A 99 23.69 0.11 18.76
N PRO A 100 22.44 -0.39 18.72
CA PRO A 100 21.73 -0.83 19.91
C PRO A 100 22.37 -2.07 20.56
N THR A 101 21.78 -2.51 21.67
CA THR A 101 22.09 -3.80 22.29
C THR A 101 22.02 -4.92 21.23
N VAL A 102 23.05 -5.77 21.20
CA VAL A 102 23.08 -6.90 20.27
C VAL A 102 22.07 -7.95 20.74
N VAL A 103 21.02 -8.13 19.94
CA VAL A 103 19.97 -9.12 20.22
C VAL A 103 20.36 -10.52 19.73
N PRO A 104 19.91 -11.59 20.42
CA PRO A 104 20.06 -12.95 19.90
C PRO A 104 19.34 -13.12 18.55
N THR A 105 19.83 -14.02 17.70
CA THR A 105 19.14 -14.35 16.45
C THR A 105 17.72 -14.88 16.69
N GLY A 106 16.84 -14.74 15.71
CA GLY A 106 15.47 -15.29 15.80
C GLY A 106 14.40 -14.31 16.28
N ILE A 107 14.60 -13.00 16.07
CA ILE A 107 13.61 -11.94 16.35
C ILE A 107 12.19 -12.33 15.88
N PHE A 108 12.05 -12.86 14.66
CA PHE A 108 10.76 -13.30 14.13
C PHE A 108 10.17 -14.54 14.79
N GLN A 109 11.00 -15.41 15.34
CA GLN A 109 10.47 -16.54 16.11
C GLN A 109 9.97 -16.04 17.47
N ARG A 110 10.76 -15.22 18.16
CA ARG A 110 10.38 -14.63 19.44
C ARG A 110 9.08 -13.84 19.37
N ILE A 111 8.88 -13.03 18.33
CA ILE A 111 7.64 -12.25 18.21
C ILE A 111 6.39 -13.13 18.00
N ILE A 112 6.53 -14.30 17.36
CA ILE A 112 5.45 -15.28 17.24
C ILE A 112 5.15 -15.87 18.62
N GLU A 113 6.18 -16.23 19.38
CA GLU A 113 6.05 -16.76 20.74
C GLU A 113 5.39 -15.75 21.68
N TYR A 114 5.81 -14.48 21.66
CA TYR A 114 5.20 -13.42 22.46
C TYR A 114 3.74 -13.17 22.10
N ARG A 115 3.43 -13.17 20.80
CA ARG A 115 2.04 -13.12 20.34
C ARG A 115 1.22 -14.27 20.90
N ASP A 116 1.75 -15.50 20.86
CA ASP A 116 1.03 -16.67 21.32
C ASP A 116 0.84 -16.67 22.85
N ILE A 117 1.80 -16.15 23.61
CA ILE A 117 1.66 -15.89 25.06
C ILE A 117 0.51 -14.90 25.31
N VAL A 118 0.52 -13.75 24.63
CA VAL A 118 -0.52 -12.72 24.80
C VAL A 118 -1.91 -13.27 24.45
N ARG A 119 -2.02 -14.05 23.37
CA ARG A 119 -3.28 -14.67 22.93
C ARG A 119 -3.77 -15.78 23.84
N ALA A 120 -2.88 -16.40 24.61
CA ALA A 120 -3.24 -17.43 25.59
C ALA A 120 -3.76 -16.83 26.91
N SER A 121 -3.61 -15.52 27.13
CA SER A 121 -4.14 -14.86 28.32
C SER A 121 -5.67 -14.91 28.38
N LEU A 122 -6.22 -15.13 29.57
CA LEU A 122 -7.68 -15.06 29.82
C LEU A 122 -8.26 -13.65 29.63
N LEU A 123 -7.42 -12.62 29.66
CA LEU A 123 -7.82 -11.23 29.44
C LEU A 123 -7.78 -10.83 27.96
N TYR A 124 -7.31 -11.72 27.08
CA TYR A 124 -7.19 -11.44 25.66
C TYR A 124 -8.57 -11.25 25.01
N THR A 125 -8.69 -10.18 24.22
CA THR A 125 -9.81 -9.98 23.29
C THR A 125 -9.29 -9.65 21.89
N PRO A 126 -10.09 -9.81 20.82
CA PRO A 126 -9.69 -9.39 19.49
C PRO A 126 -9.31 -7.91 19.41
N GLU A 127 -9.97 -7.05 20.17
CA GLU A 127 -9.69 -5.61 20.23
C GLU A 127 -8.30 -5.33 20.82
N VAL A 128 -7.89 -6.09 21.84
CA VAL A 128 -6.50 -6.06 22.35
C VAL A 128 -5.54 -6.49 21.25
N GLY A 129 -5.81 -7.61 20.58
CA GLY A 129 -4.98 -8.10 19.49
C GLY A 129 -4.81 -7.08 18.35
N GLN A 130 -5.87 -6.37 17.99
CA GLN A 130 -5.83 -5.28 17.00
C GLN A 130 -5.02 -4.08 17.50
N ALA A 131 -5.20 -3.66 18.76
CA ALA A 131 -4.45 -2.56 19.35
C ALA A 131 -2.94 -2.84 19.43
N TRP A 132 -2.56 -4.10 19.63
CA TRP A 132 -1.17 -4.57 19.63
C TRP A 132 -0.62 -4.83 18.22
N GLY A 133 -1.48 -4.90 17.20
CA GLY A 133 -1.10 -5.24 15.84
C GLY A 133 -0.82 -6.73 15.61
N ILE A 134 -1.26 -7.62 16.50
CA ILE A 134 -1.11 -9.09 16.40
C ILE A 134 -2.36 -9.80 15.86
N GLU A 135 -3.41 -9.03 15.58
CA GLU A 135 -4.57 -9.41 14.78
C GLU A 135 -4.76 -8.39 13.66
N PRO A 136 -5.31 -8.79 12.49
CA PRO A 136 -5.68 -7.84 11.47
C PRO A 136 -6.70 -6.85 12.04
N VAL A 137 -6.43 -5.56 11.82
CA VAL A 137 -7.43 -4.52 12.05
C VAL A 137 -8.58 -4.83 11.10
N ALA A 138 -9.76 -5.14 11.64
CA ALA A 138 -10.96 -5.24 10.80
C ALA A 138 -11.05 -3.92 10.02
N ALA A 139 -11.09 -4.00 8.69
CA ALA A 139 -11.26 -2.80 7.88
C ALA A 139 -12.49 -2.09 8.41
N GLN A 140 -12.30 -0.88 8.96
CA GLN A 140 -13.42 -0.08 9.38
C GLN A 140 -14.31 0.07 8.15
N PRO A 141 -15.61 -0.24 8.24
CA PRO A 141 -16.49 -0.08 7.10
C PRO A 141 -16.41 1.38 6.68
N ILE A 142 -15.81 1.63 5.51
CA ILE A 142 -15.76 2.97 4.94
C ILE A 142 -17.21 3.40 4.79
N SER A 143 -17.58 4.55 5.35
CA SER A 143 -18.94 5.04 5.19
C SER A 143 -19.23 5.10 3.70
N PRO A 144 -20.41 4.66 3.22
CA PRO A 144 -20.75 4.75 1.80
C PRO A 144 -20.45 6.15 1.25
N SER A 145 -20.69 7.22 2.01
CA SER A 145 -20.43 8.61 1.63
C SER A 145 -18.96 8.97 1.34
N GLU A 146 -18.01 8.19 1.87
CA GLU A 146 -16.57 8.39 1.72
C GLU A 146 -15.98 7.55 0.58
N VAL A 147 -16.74 6.60 0.04
CA VAL A 147 -16.31 5.80 -1.10
C VAL A 147 -16.36 6.66 -2.35
N LYS A 148 -15.19 6.93 -2.95
CA LYS A 148 -15.06 7.59 -4.26
C LYS A 148 -14.18 6.71 -5.17
N PRO A 149 -14.74 6.10 -6.24
CA PRO A 149 -13.96 5.26 -7.13
C PRO A 149 -12.99 6.08 -7.98
N THR A 150 -11.89 5.45 -8.36
CA THR A 150 -10.99 5.95 -9.40
C THR A 150 -11.12 5.12 -10.66
N ILE A 151 -11.12 5.76 -11.82
CA ILE A 151 -11.23 5.09 -13.11
C ILE A 151 -9.97 5.32 -13.95
N LYS A 152 -9.58 4.29 -14.70
CA LYS A 152 -8.49 4.35 -15.68
C LYS A 152 -9.00 3.86 -17.04
N PRO A 153 -9.06 4.75 -18.06
CA PRO A 153 -9.42 4.36 -19.41
C PRO A 153 -8.25 3.77 -20.18
N PHE A 154 -8.56 2.85 -21.09
CA PHE A 154 -7.67 2.26 -22.08
C PHE A 154 -8.35 2.38 -23.44
N GLU A 155 -7.94 3.39 -24.21
CA GLU A 155 -8.48 3.66 -25.54
C GLU A 155 -8.08 2.55 -26.51
N ALA A 156 -9.02 2.08 -27.33
CA ALA A 156 -8.70 1.18 -28.42
C ALA A 156 -8.29 1.98 -29.67
N GLU A 157 -7.45 1.36 -30.50
CA GLU A 157 -7.03 1.96 -31.77
C GLU A 157 -8.18 2.05 -32.79
N HIS A 158 -9.21 1.19 -32.69
CA HIS A 158 -10.29 1.08 -33.66
C HIS A 158 -11.65 0.71 -33.03
N ASN A 159 -12.74 0.81 -33.80
CA ASN A 159 -14.10 0.36 -33.50
C ASN A 159 -14.84 1.14 -32.38
N TYR A 160 -14.46 2.39 -32.16
CA TYR A 160 -15.03 3.28 -31.15
C TYR A 160 -15.11 2.64 -29.76
N HIS A 161 -14.03 1.94 -29.40
CA HIS A 161 -13.97 1.09 -28.22
C HIS A 161 -12.98 1.64 -27.19
N PHE A 162 -13.27 1.39 -25.91
CA PHE A 162 -12.30 1.56 -24.83
C PHE A 162 -12.65 0.63 -23.67
N SER A 163 -11.66 0.31 -22.85
CA SER A 163 -11.87 -0.42 -21.60
C SER A 163 -11.75 0.54 -20.42
N LEU A 164 -12.57 0.35 -19.39
CA LEU A 164 -12.41 1.01 -18.09
C LEU A 164 -11.96 0.00 -17.05
N VAL A 165 -10.99 0.39 -16.22
CA VAL A 165 -10.66 -0.31 -14.97
C VAL A 165 -11.08 0.57 -13.79
N VAL A 166 -11.86 -0.01 -12.86
CA VAL A 166 -12.41 0.68 -11.70
C VAL A 166 -11.73 0.17 -10.41
N SER A 167 -11.22 1.10 -9.62
CA SER A 167 -10.62 0.84 -8.30
C SER A 167 -11.32 1.63 -7.19
N GLY A 168 -11.10 1.27 -5.93
CA GLY A 168 -11.71 1.97 -4.78
C GLY A 168 -13.21 1.72 -4.65
N ARG A 169 -13.68 0.47 -4.87
CA ARG A 169 -15.11 0.14 -4.98
C ARG A 169 -15.85 -0.04 -3.64
N GLY A 170 -15.15 -0.06 -2.50
CA GLY A 170 -15.75 -0.47 -1.23
C GLY A 170 -16.51 -1.79 -1.37
N ASP A 171 -17.75 -1.82 -0.89
CA ASP A 171 -18.64 -2.98 -0.98
C ASP A 171 -19.51 -3.02 -2.26
N ALA A 172 -19.28 -2.13 -3.23
CA ALA A 172 -20.13 -2.08 -4.42
C ALA A 172 -19.96 -3.33 -5.29
N VAL A 173 -21.07 -3.96 -5.65
CA VAL A 173 -21.08 -5.14 -6.53
C VAL A 173 -21.20 -4.78 -8.01
N MET A 174 -21.75 -3.59 -8.31
CA MET A 174 -21.99 -3.09 -9.66
C MET A 174 -21.52 -1.65 -9.81
N TRP A 175 -21.45 -1.18 -11.05
CA TRP A 175 -21.13 0.21 -11.38
C TRP A 175 -21.74 0.62 -12.71
N ASP A 176 -22.15 1.88 -12.81
CA ASP A 176 -22.74 2.48 -13.99
C ASP A 176 -21.74 3.39 -14.67
N VAL A 177 -21.65 3.31 -16.00
CA VAL A 177 -20.88 4.25 -16.81
C VAL A 177 -21.79 5.35 -17.30
N TYR A 178 -21.36 6.60 -17.09
CA TYR A 178 -21.97 7.78 -17.66
C TYR A 178 -21.03 8.40 -18.68
N VAL A 179 -21.60 8.89 -19.78
CA VAL A 179 -20.87 9.50 -20.89
C VAL A 179 -21.44 10.89 -21.16
N LEU A 180 -20.55 11.86 -21.31
CA LEU A 180 -20.85 13.22 -21.76
C LEU A 180 -20.13 13.48 -23.08
N ARG A 181 -20.93 13.80 -24.11
CA ARG A 181 -20.44 14.28 -25.40
C ARG A 181 -20.30 15.80 -25.39
N LYS A 182 -19.48 16.34 -26.28
CA LYS A 182 -19.25 17.78 -26.40
C LYS A 182 -20.58 18.55 -26.56
N GLY A 183 -20.87 19.43 -25.60
CA GLY A 183 -22.08 20.26 -25.59
C GLY A 183 -23.38 19.50 -25.23
N GLY A 184 -23.29 18.23 -24.84
CA GLY A 184 -24.43 17.40 -24.43
C GLY A 184 -24.69 17.41 -22.93
N ASN A 185 -25.47 16.41 -22.48
CA ASN A 185 -25.70 16.09 -21.07
C ASN A 185 -25.09 14.73 -20.73
N TRP A 186 -24.85 14.48 -19.44
CA TRP A 186 -24.46 13.16 -18.97
C TRP A 186 -25.57 12.14 -19.24
N THR A 187 -25.22 11.03 -19.87
CA THR A 187 -26.15 9.94 -20.19
C THR A 187 -25.57 8.63 -19.71
N LYS A 188 -26.41 7.77 -19.11
CA LYS A 188 -25.98 6.43 -18.71
C LYS A 188 -25.75 5.58 -19.96
N HIS A 189 -24.57 5.02 -20.10
CA HIS A 189 -24.23 4.09 -21.18
C HIS A 189 -24.59 2.65 -20.82
N GLY A 190 -24.16 2.18 -19.65
CA GLY A 190 -24.35 0.79 -19.24
C GLY A 190 -24.08 0.55 -17.76
N SER A 191 -24.43 -0.65 -17.31
CA SER A 191 -24.14 -1.16 -15.96
C SER A 191 -23.26 -2.39 -16.07
N TYR A 192 -22.24 -2.47 -15.21
CA TYR A 192 -21.20 -3.49 -15.29
C TYR A 192 -20.90 -4.10 -13.92
N GLN A 193 -20.35 -5.31 -13.96
CA GLN A 193 -19.84 -6.06 -12.81
C GLN A 193 -18.35 -6.35 -13.02
N GLY A 194 -17.63 -6.72 -11.96
CA GLY A 194 -16.19 -6.96 -12.05
C GLY A 194 -15.34 -5.68 -12.09
N LYS A 195 -14.01 -5.84 -12.15
CA LYS A 195 -13.04 -4.73 -12.02
C LYS A 195 -12.90 -3.91 -13.30
N SER A 196 -13.33 -4.43 -14.42
CA SER A 196 -13.20 -3.78 -15.72
C SER A 196 -14.36 -4.12 -16.63
N ALA A 197 -14.61 -3.25 -17.60
CA ALA A 197 -15.52 -3.53 -18.69
C ALA A 197 -15.07 -2.87 -19.99
N ASP A 198 -15.45 -3.52 -21.07
CA ASP A 198 -15.27 -3.10 -22.45
C ASP A 198 -16.51 -2.31 -22.90
N ILE A 199 -16.28 -1.14 -23.49
CA ILE A 199 -17.29 -0.15 -23.79
C ILE A 199 -17.15 0.24 -25.25
N THR A 200 -18.22 0.00 -26.01
CA THR A 200 -18.36 0.48 -27.39
C THR A 200 -19.32 1.65 -27.43
N ILE A 201 -18.91 2.73 -28.10
CA ILE A 201 -19.69 3.93 -28.29
C ILE A 201 -20.13 4.01 -29.75
N THR A 202 -21.41 4.27 -29.99
CA THR A 202 -21.84 4.69 -31.33
C THR A 202 -21.43 6.15 -31.53
N PRO A 203 -20.59 6.45 -32.55
CA PRO A 203 -20.13 7.81 -32.79
C PRO A 203 -21.27 8.70 -33.29
N THR A 204 -21.15 10.00 -33.02
CA THR A 204 -22.10 11.00 -33.54
C THR A 204 -21.95 11.17 -35.05
N THR A 205 -20.71 11.14 -35.55
CA THR A 205 -20.37 11.19 -36.97
C THR A 205 -19.58 9.94 -37.33
N ALA A 206 -20.08 9.14 -38.26
CA ALA A 206 -19.37 7.92 -38.68
C ALA A 206 -18.08 8.27 -39.43
N GLY A 207 -16.97 7.68 -38.99
CA GLY A 207 -15.64 7.82 -39.60
C GLY A 207 -14.71 8.80 -38.90
N ASP A 208 -15.23 9.62 -37.97
CA ASP A 208 -14.45 10.62 -37.25
C ASP A 208 -14.16 10.15 -35.82
N ALA A 209 -12.94 10.42 -35.33
CA ALA A 209 -12.63 10.23 -33.91
C ALA A 209 -13.47 11.17 -33.04
N GLU A 210 -13.96 10.65 -31.91
CA GLU A 210 -14.80 11.42 -30.98
C GLU A 210 -14.16 11.46 -29.59
N GLN A 211 -14.04 12.66 -29.02
CA GLN A 211 -13.61 12.82 -27.63
C GLN A 211 -14.84 12.97 -26.72
N ILE A 212 -14.92 12.13 -25.69
CA ILE A 212 -15.99 12.09 -24.70
C ILE A 212 -15.42 12.25 -23.29
N GLN A 213 -16.25 12.64 -22.33
CA GLN A 213 -15.95 12.47 -20.91
C GLN A 213 -16.71 11.28 -20.36
N VAL A 214 -16.10 10.57 -19.42
CA VAL A 214 -16.72 9.42 -18.74
C VAL A 214 -16.52 9.53 -17.24
N TYR A 215 -17.55 9.17 -16.47
CA TYR A 215 -17.42 8.90 -15.03
C TYR A 215 -18.15 7.61 -14.67
N VAL A 216 -17.83 7.07 -13.49
CA VAL A 216 -18.48 5.88 -12.96
C VAL A 216 -19.20 6.17 -11.64
N GLN A 217 -20.42 5.66 -11.50
CA GLN A 217 -21.18 5.65 -10.25
C GLN A 217 -21.28 4.21 -9.75
N LEU A 218 -20.82 3.94 -8.52
CA LEU A 218 -20.93 2.61 -7.94
C LEU A 218 -22.36 2.31 -7.49
N ARG A 219 -22.71 1.02 -7.49
CA ARG A 219 -24.02 0.51 -7.10
C ARG A 219 -23.93 -0.63 -6.08
N LYS A 220 -24.77 -0.58 -5.04
CA LYS A 220 -25.00 -1.67 -4.08
C LYS A 220 -26.51 -1.85 -3.94
N ALA A 221 -27.00 -3.08 -4.13
CA ALA A 221 -28.45 -3.38 -4.11
C ALA A 221 -29.29 -2.47 -5.04
N ASN A 222 -28.77 -2.11 -6.22
CA ASN A 222 -29.37 -1.18 -7.20
C ASN A 222 -29.48 0.29 -6.77
N GLU A 223 -28.91 0.67 -5.62
CA GLU A 223 -28.84 2.06 -5.16
C GLU A 223 -27.46 2.67 -5.41
N ASP A 224 -27.38 4.00 -5.47
CA ASP A 224 -26.09 4.70 -5.52
C ASP A 224 -25.26 4.39 -4.28
N TYR A 225 -24.01 3.97 -4.49
CA TYR A 225 -23.07 3.68 -3.41
C TYR A 225 -21.89 4.64 -3.50
N GLY A 226 -21.81 5.56 -2.55
CA GLY A 226 -20.78 6.59 -2.52
C GLY A 226 -20.82 7.58 -3.66
N GLN A 227 -19.72 8.31 -3.81
CA GLN A 227 -19.59 9.42 -4.73
C GLN A 227 -19.28 8.91 -6.14
N PRO A 228 -19.68 9.65 -7.20
CA PRO A 228 -19.18 9.41 -8.55
C PRO A 228 -17.65 9.55 -8.60
N SER A 229 -17.00 8.84 -9.53
CA SER A 229 -15.60 9.10 -9.87
C SER A 229 -15.42 10.52 -10.39
N ASP A 230 -14.19 11.02 -10.35
CA ASP A 230 -13.86 12.19 -11.17
C ASP A 230 -14.03 11.85 -12.67
N PRO A 231 -14.57 12.76 -13.49
CA PRO A 231 -14.65 12.57 -14.93
C PRO A 231 -13.26 12.49 -15.58
N VAL A 232 -13.11 11.61 -16.56
CA VAL A 232 -11.90 11.51 -17.39
C VAL A 232 -12.25 11.63 -18.86
N TYR A 233 -11.34 12.19 -19.67
CA TYR A 233 -11.50 12.24 -21.11
C TYR A 233 -11.07 10.92 -21.75
N VAL A 234 -11.80 10.51 -22.79
CA VAL A 234 -11.52 9.33 -23.60
C VAL A 234 -11.71 9.71 -25.06
N THR A 235 -10.74 9.39 -25.90
CA THR A 235 -10.83 9.48 -27.35
C THR A 235 -11.18 8.11 -27.91
N VAL A 236 -12.27 8.03 -28.68
CA VAL A 236 -12.67 6.81 -29.38
C VAL A 236 -12.44 6.98 -30.88
N ASN A 237 -11.76 6.00 -31.49
CA ASN A 237 -11.32 6.06 -32.88
C ASN A 237 -12.16 5.14 -33.78
N PRO A 238 -12.37 5.48 -35.06
CA PRO A 238 -13.04 4.63 -36.04
C PRO A 238 -12.50 3.21 -36.13
#